data_AF-L9ZXQ0-F1
#
_entry.id   AF-L9ZXQ0-F1
#
_cell.length_a   1.000
_cell.length_b   1.000
_cell.length_c   1.000
_cell.angle_alpha   90.00
_cell.angle_beta   90.00
_cell.angle_gamma   90.00
#
_symmetry.space_group_name_H-M   'P 1'
#
loop_
_entity.id
_entity.type
_entity.pdbx_description
1 polymer ?
#
loop_
_entity_poly.entity_id
_entity_poly.type
_entity_poly.pdbx_seq_one_letter_code
_entity_poly.pdbx_strand_id
1 'polypeptide(L)' 'RAIRDVYKRQLHDRVWDDMDPDSLPDPDGTDRRAVVEGRISVSPLTAPHTTNHHEALDALADAYHDAVGPTDR' A
#
# COMPACT_ATOMS: atom_id res chain seq x y z
N ARG A 1 -14.98 38.25 13.87
CA ARG A 1 -14.50 36.85 13.93
C ARG A 1 -14.53 36.30 12.50
N ALA A 2 -13.39 36.27 11.81
CA ALA A 2 -13.32 35.75 10.43
C ALA A 2 -13.27 34.23 10.48
N ILE A 3 -14.30 33.57 9.95
CA ILE A 3 -14.29 32.12 9.71
C ILE A 3 -13.43 31.93 8.45
N ARG A 4 -12.31 31.21 8.61
CA ARG A 4 -11.44 30.83 7.50
C ARG A 4 -12.19 29.79 6.67
N ASP A 5 -12.48 30.09 5.40
CA ASP A 5 -12.97 29.11 4.44
C ASP A 5 -11.90 28.03 4.27
N VAL A 6 -12.15 26.85 4.84
CA VAL A 6 -11.37 25.65 4.57
C VAL A 6 -11.79 25.21 3.18
N TYR A 7 -10.91 25.39 2.19
CA TYR A 7 -11.18 24.92 0.82
C TYR A 7 -11.43 23.41 0.84
N LYS A 8 -12.69 23.01 0.61
CA LYS A 8 -13.06 21.61 0.41
C LYS A 8 -12.56 21.17 -0.96
N ARG A 9 -11.52 20.35 -0.99
CA ARG A 9 -11.12 19.59 -2.18
C ARG A 9 -11.66 18.17 -2.06
N GLN A 10 -12.38 17.71 -3.07
CA GLN A 10 -12.72 16.29 -3.18
C GLN A 10 -11.45 15.54 -3.59
N LEU A 11 -11.05 14.57 -2.79
CA LEU A 11 -10.03 13.60 -3.16
C LEU A 11 -10.76 12.37 -3.64
N HIS A 12 -10.45 11.96 -4.87
CA HIS A 12 -10.91 10.68 -5.40
C HIS A 12 -9.81 9.66 -5.16
N ASP A 13 -10.07 8.70 -4.31
CA ASP A 13 -9.14 7.61 -4.03
C ASP A 13 -9.39 6.48 -5.03
N ARG A 14 -8.38 6.21 -5.86
CA ARG A 14 -8.42 5.22 -6.94
C ARG A 14 -8.44 3.78 -6.43
N VAL A 15 -8.01 3.53 -5.19
CA VAL A 15 -7.97 2.17 -4.62
C VAL A 15 -9.39 1.57 -4.60
N TRP A 16 -10.41 2.38 -4.34
CA TRP A 16 -11.80 1.93 -4.31
C TRP A 16 -12.37 1.63 -5.70
N ASP A 17 -11.85 2.24 -6.76
CA ASP A 17 -12.28 1.98 -8.14
C ASP A 17 -11.98 0.51 -8.53
N ASP A 18 -10.91 -0.07 -7.96
CA ASP A 18 -10.43 -1.43 -8.23
C ASP A 18 -10.97 -2.48 -7.22
N MET A 19 -11.87 -2.09 -6.31
CA MET A 19 -12.40 -2.92 -5.21
C MET A 19 -13.75 -3.57 -5.55
N ASP A 20 -13.83 -4.18 -6.74
CA ASP A 20 -15.00 -4.93 -7.22
C ASP A 20 -14.98 -6.38 -6.69
N PRO A 21 -16.01 -6.83 -5.93
CA PRO A 21 -16.07 -8.17 -5.35
C PRO A 21 -15.88 -9.31 -6.36
N ASP A 22 -16.40 -9.14 -7.58
CA ASP A 22 -16.46 -10.19 -8.60
C ASP A 22 -15.13 -10.36 -9.34
N SER A 23 -14.27 -9.32 -9.33
CA SER A 23 -12.98 -9.31 -10.05
C SER A 23 -11.77 -9.20 -9.12
N LEU A 24 -11.99 -9.06 -7.81
CA LEU A 24 -10.94 -8.98 -6.81
C LEU A 24 -10.09 -10.29 -6.80
N PRO A 25 -8.75 -10.22 -6.92
CA PRO A 25 -7.91 -11.42 -6.95
C PRO A 25 -7.55 -11.95 -5.55
N ASP A 26 -7.85 -11.22 -4.47
CA ASP A 26 -7.41 -11.65 -3.13
C ASP A 26 -8.16 -12.89 -2.65
N PRO A 27 -7.46 -13.86 -2.05
CA PRO A 27 -8.11 -15.01 -1.45
C PRO A 27 -8.97 -14.62 -0.22
N ASP A 28 -9.80 -15.57 0.20
CA ASP A 28 -10.58 -15.47 1.43
C ASP A 28 -9.67 -15.23 2.65
N GLY A 29 -10.16 -14.43 3.60
CA GLY A 29 -9.45 -14.12 4.85
C GLY A 29 -8.46 -12.96 4.76
N THR A 30 -8.26 -12.38 3.57
CA THR A 30 -7.52 -11.12 3.44
C THR A 30 -8.36 -9.92 3.90
N ASP A 31 -7.68 -8.91 4.44
CA ASP A 31 -8.33 -7.67 4.88
C ASP A 31 -9.12 -6.99 3.76
N ARG A 32 -8.52 -6.95 2.56
CA ARG A 32 -9.12 -6.32 1.37
C ARG A 32 -10.42 -7.02 0.95
N ARG A 33 -10.44 -8.35 0.90
CA ARG A 33 -11.65 -9.15 0.63
C ARG A 33 -12.75 -8.88 1.64
N ALA A 34 -12.42 -8.82 2.94
CA ALA A 34 -13.39 -8.53 3.98
C ALA A 34 -14.07 -7.15 3.79
N VAL A 35 -13.28 -6.11 3.50
CA VAL A 35 -13.82 -4.74 3.27
C VAL A 35 -14.74 -4.68 2.07
N VAL A 36 -14.34 -5.29 0.94
CA VAL A 36 -15.14 -5.32 -0.30
C VAL A 36 -16.50 -6.00 -0.09
N GLU A 37 -16.55 -7.01 0.77
CA GLU A 37 -17.77 -7.74 1.11
C GLU A 37 -18.61 -7.08 2.22
N GLY A 38 -18.27 -5.84 2.61
CA GLY A 38 -18.99 -5.10 3.64
C GLY A 38 -18.75 -5.62 5.06
N ARG A 39 -17.67 -6.40 5.27
CA ARG A 39 -17.26 -6.90 6.59
C ARG A 39 -16.20 -5.98 7.19
N ILE A 40 -16.14 -5.93 8.52
CA ILE A 40 -15.06 -5.27 9.25
C ILE A 40 -13.89 -6.25 9.34
N SER A 41 -12.71 -5.85 8.87
CA SER A 41 -11.47 -6.62 9.10
C SER A 41 -10.72 -6.11 10.32
N VAL A 42 -10.32 -7.03 11.20
CA VAL A 42 -9.41 -6.76 12.31
C VAL A 42 -8.37 -7.89 12.33
N SER A 43 -7.20 -7.60 11.78
CA SER A 43 -6.08 -8.54 11.73
C SER A 43 -5.00 -8.13 12.75
N PRO A 44 -4.63 -9.00 13.69
CA PRO A 44 -3.57 -8.69 14.65
C PRO A 44 -2.21 -8.62 13.94
N LEU A 45 -1.60 -7.45 13.94
CA LEU A 45 -0.23 -7.26 13.47
C LEU A 45 0.73 -7.42 14.66
N THR A 46 1.57 -8.46 14.60
CA THR A 46 2.56 -8.72 15.65
C THR A 46 3.94 -8.31 15.14
N ALA A 47 4.64 -7.47 15.88
CA ALA A 47 6.06 -7.18 15.67
C ALA A 47 6.91 -8.14 16.53
N PRO A 48 8.16 -8.45 16.13
CA PRO A 48 8.88 -7.94 14.96
C PRO A 48 8.37 -8.60 13.67
N HIS A 49 8.11 -7.78 12.65
CA HIS A 49 7.88 -8.30 11.31
C HIS A 49 9.23 -8.73 10.75
N THR A 50 9.45 -10.03 10.61
CA THR A 50 10.60 -10.51 9.84
C THR A 50 10.29 -10.26 8.37
N THR A 51 11.05 -9.38 7.72
CA THR A 51 11.08 -9.32 6.26
C THR A 51 11.64 -10.64 5.74
N ASN A 52 10.95 -11.26 4.79
CA ASN A 52 11.54 -12.36 4.04
C ASN A 52 12.64 -11.80 3.14
N HIS A 53 13.75 -12.52 3.04
CA HIS A 53 14.78 -12.20 2.07
C HIS A 53 14.29 -12.57 0.66
N HIS A 54 14.61 -11.72 -0.32
CA HIS A 54 14.23 -11.90 -1.72
C HIS A 54 15.42 -11.57 -2.61
N GLU A 55 16.01 -12.58 -3.26
CA GLU A 55 17.15 -12.40 -4.18
C GLU A 55 16.88 -11.36 -5.29
N ALA A 56 15.62 -11.27 -5.75
CA ALA A 56 15.22 -10.27 -6.76
C ALA A 56 15.30 -8.82 -6.24
N LEU A 57 15.04 -8.60 -4.94
CA LEU A 57 15.15 -7.27 -4.33
C LEU A 57 16.61 -6.90 -4.11
N ASP A 58 17.46 -7.87 -3.78
CA ASP A 58 18.90 -7.66 -3.68
C ASP A 58 19.50 -7.27 -5.04
N ALA A 59 19.18 -8.02 -6.09
CA ALA A 59 19.61 -7.69 -7.45
C ALA A 59 19.10 -6.30 -7.91
N LEU A 60 17.89 -5.92 -7.52
CA LEU A 60 17.35 -4.58 -7.79
C LEU A 60 18.14 -3.49 -7.06
N ALA A 61 18.49 -3.73 -5.79
CA ALA A 61 19.27 -2.78 -4.99
C ALA A 61 20.69 -2.62 -5.54
N ASP A 62 21.35 -3.73 -5.90
CA ASP A 62 22.68 -3.72 -6.52
C ASP A 62 22.67 -2.96 -7.85
N ALA A 63 21.70 -3.24 -8.73
CA ALA A 63 21.55 -2.53 -10.00
C ALA A 63 21.30 -1.03 -9.80
N TYR A 64 20.52 -0.65 -8.79
CA TYR A 64 20.32 0.75 -8.43
C TYR A 64 21.62 1.40 -7.94
N HIS A 65 22.38 0.73 -7.07
CA HIS A 65 23.67 1.22 -6.58
C HIS A 65 24.69 1.41 -7.70
N ASP A 66 24.76 0.48 -8.65
CA ASP A 66 25.62 0.58 -9.82
C ASP A 66 25.19 1.72 -10.77
N ALA A 67 23.88 1.87 -10.99
CA ALA A 67 23.33 2.89 -11.88
C ALA A 67 23.47 4.31 -11.35
N VAL A 68 23.36 4.50 -10.04
CA VAL A 68 23.49 5.82 -9.41
C VAL A 68 24.96 6.17 -9.14
N GLY A 69 25.85 5.16 -9.08
CA GLY A 69 27.28 5.33 -8.77
C GLY A 69 27.51 6.14 -7.48
N PRO A 70 28.76 6.45 -7.10
CA PRO A 70 29.01 7.50 -6.14
C PRO A 70 28.66 8.83 -6.80
N THR A 71 27.38 9.22 -6.79
CA THR A 71 27.01 10.62 -6.98
C THR A 71 27.57 11.37 -5.77
N ASP A 72 28.74 11.96 -5.98
CA ASP A 72 29.39 13.04 -5.25
C ASP A 72 28.88 13.25 -3.80
N ARG A 73 29.63 12.69 -2.83
CA ARG A 73 29.50 13.01 -1.41
C ARG A 73 30.73 13.80 -0.97
#